data_AF-A0A9D5SJB0-F1
#
_entry.id   AF-A0A9D5SJB0-F1
#
_cell.length_a   1.000
_cell.length_b   1.000
_cell.length_c   1.000
_cell.angle_alpha   90.00
_cell.angle_beta   90.00
_cell.angle_gamma   90.00
#
_symmetry.space_group_name_H-M   'P 1'
#
loop_
_entity.id
_entity.type
_entity.pdbx_description
1 polymer ?
#
loop_
_entity_poly.entity_id
_entity_poly.type
_entity_poly.pdbx_seq_one_letter_code
_entity_poly.pdbx_strand_id
1 'polypeptide(L)'
;MKNMKILLFVAVAALALCCFSACNDPDMPEVTEEYCTVSFNTNGGGAVESVKVKSGSLLSQPTSPEKEGYVFNGWSYEGKEWLFSTQTVNTDITLSARWLSAESLFDYEIVDGEVVIKGYKGGLSSLSISIPSIIRGLPVTGIADEAFKNTDSTVIGRIILGENIVSVGKSAFKDSSELVILIEGKLQSIGESAFYGCAKLESIELGEGLVSVPYQAFYGCSALKSVVLPKSAELIDENAFEGCGELKTVIMHETLTKINDGAFSECPSLAAVYYYGTAEAWESVDMTAGNEKLRGAKLYIYSEGAPTDDTAEYWHFDKNGKVRVW
;
A
#
# COMPACT_ATOMS: atom_id res chain seq x y z
N MET A 1 14.42 -3.23 68.89
CA MET A 1 13.48 -4.21 69.50
C MET A 1 12.56 -4.72 68.41
N LYS A 2 12.60 -6.04 68.12
CA LYS A 2 11.58 -6.94 67.51
C LYS A 2 10.84 -6.44 66.25
N ASN A 3 10.67 -7.14 65.13
CA ASN A 3 10.79 -8.53 64.64
C ASN A 3 10.80 -8.38 63.09
N MET A 4 11.67 -9.03 62.28
CA MET A 4 11.69 -10.43 61.84
C MET A 4 10.54 -10.87 60.88
N LYS A 5 10.95 -11.20 59.63
CA LYS A 5 10.42 -12.21 58.66
C LYS A 5 9.10 -11.90 57.91
N ILE A 6 8.88 -12.14 56.60
CA ILE A 6 9.24 -13.24 55.66
C ILE A 6 8.99 -12.74 54.20
N LEU A 7 9.94 -12.93 53.25
CA LEU A 7 9.89 -13.75 52.00
C LEU A 7 8.68 -13.45 51.06
N LEU A 8 8.78 -13.25 49.71
CA LEU A 8 9.51 -14.05 48.71
C LEU A 8 9.35 -13.51 47.25
N PHE A 9 10.42 -13.62 46.41
CA PHE A 9 10.50 -13.80 44.91
C PHE A 9 9.83 -12.80 43.91
N VAL A 10 10.34 -12.42 42.72
CA VAL A 10 11.45 -12.82 41.81
C VAL A 10 12.02 -11.55 41.11
N ALA A 11 13.32 -11.59 40.79
CA ALA A 11 14.14 -10.52 40.23
C ALA A 11 13.87 -10.19 38.74
N VAL A 12 13.98 -8.89 38.44
CA VAL A 12 14.23 -8.32 37.10
C VAL A 12 15.70 -7.90 37.04
N ALA A 13 16.28 -8.11 35.87
CA ALA A 13 17.65 -7.87 35.45
C ALA A 13 18.29 -6.55 35.94
N ALA A 14 19.55 -6.64 36.38
CA ALA A 14 20.57 -5.63 36.13
C ALA A 14 21.99 -6.15 36.38
N LEU A 15 22.80 -6.07 35.32
CA LEU A 15 24.21 -5.72 35.28
C LEU A 15 25.25 -6.59 36.01
N ALA A 16 25.98 -7.35 35.20
CA ALA A 16 27.43 -7.23 35.01
C ALA A 16 28.19 -6.48 36.12
N LEU A 17 28.75 -7.21 37.08
CA LEU A 17 30.08 -7.01 37.67
C LEU A 17 30.29 -8.16 38.67
N CYS A 18 31.43 -8.86 38.55
CA CYS A 18 31.79 -10.20 39.08
C CYS A 18 31.44 -11.31 38.07
N CYS A 19 32.34 -11.86 37.24
CA CYS A 19 33.73 -12.24 37.50
C CYS A 19 34.61 -12.01 36.24
N PHE A 20 35.45 -10.99 36.26
CA PHE A 20 36.70 -10.98 35.47
C PHE A 20 37.75 -11.76 36.25
N SER A 21 37.58 -13.08 36.35
CA SER A 21 38.57 -14.07 36.80
C SER A 21 37.85 -15.42 36.90
N ALA A 22 38.29 -16.37 36.07
CA ALA A 22 37.81 -17.75 36.00
C ALA A 22 36.40 -17.98 35.44
N CYS A 23 36.25 -17.78 34.12
CA CYS A 23 35.57 -18.71 33.20
C CYS A 23 36.15 -18.51 31.79
N ASN A 24 37.48 -18.64 31.64
CA ASN A 24 38.04 -19.14 30.39
C ASN A 24 37.91 -20.66 30.51
N ASP A 25 36.75 -21.19 30.15
CA ASP A 25 36.61 -22.62 29.88
C ASP A 25 37.09 -22.83 28.43
N PRO A 26 38.29 -23.41 28.22
CA PRO A 26 38.80 -23.67 26.88
C PRO A 26 38.00 -24.76 26.13
N ASP A 27 37.03 -25.41 26.79
CA ASP A 27 36.14 -26.42 26.22
C ASP A 27 34.70 -25.92 25.95
N MET A 28 34.44 -24.60 26.01
CA MET A 28 33.14 -24.08 25.53
C MET A 28 33.04 -24.34 24.01
N PRO A 29 32.13 -25.19 23.53
CA PRO A 29 32.06 -25.51 22.11
C PRO A 29 31.78 -24.23 21.32
N GLU A 30 32.66 -23.91 20.38
CA GLU A 30 32.46 -22.84 19.41
C GLU A 30 31.18 -23.19 18.63
N VAL A 31 30.09 -22.49 18.90
CA VAL A 31 28.83 -22.65 18.16
C VAL A 31 29.06 -22.06 16.77
N THR A 32 29.48 -22.90 15.84
CA THR A 32 29.60 -22.50 14.43
C THR A 32 28.17 -22.27 13.90
N GLU A 33 27.88 -21.02 13.54
CA GLU A 33 26.62 -20.71 12.90
C GLU A 33 26.64 -21.28 11.48
N GLU A 34 25.83 -22.29 11.23
CA GLU A 34 25.63 -22.83 9.89
C GLU A 34 24.70 -21.92 9.09
N TYR A 35 25.07 -21.66 7.84
CA TYR A 35 24.29 -20.86 6.89
C TYR A 35 23.93 -21.71 5.68
N CYS A 36 22.72 -21.49 5.17
CA CYS A 36 22.20 -22.13 3.98
C CYS A 36 22.01 -21.10 2.86
N THR A 37 22.21 -21.53 1.63
CA THR A 37 21.93 -20.74 0.43
C THR A 37 20.58 -21.14 -0.13
N VAL A 38 19.69 -20.17 -0.27
CA VAL A 38 18.44 -20.32 -1.01
C VAL A 38 18.61 -19.73 -2.39
N SER A 39 18.43 -20.55 -3.41
CA SER A 39 18.43 -20.11 -4.81
C SER A 39 17.02 -20.09 -5.39
N PHE A 40 16.79 -19.25 -6.39
CA PHE A 40 15.48 -19.05 -6.99
C PHE A 40 15.50 -19.38 -8.48
N ASN A 41 14.88 -20.50 -8.85
CA ASN A 41 14.61 -20.82 -10.24
C ASN A 41 13.27 -20.20 -10.65
N THR A 42 13.32 -19.14 -11.46
CA THR A 42 12.14 -18.36 -11.84
C THR A 42 11.32 -19.02 -12.95
N ASN A 43 11.76 -20.17 -13.50
CA ASN A 43 11.07 -20.89 -14.56
C ASN A 43 10.68 -19.99 -15.75
N GLY A 44 11.63 -19.14 -16.15
CA GLY A 44 11.51 -18.20 -17.28
C GLY A 44 10.93 -16.83 -16.93
N GLY A 45 10.75 -16.51 -15.64
CA GLY A 45 10.52 -15.13 -15.20
C GLY A 45 11.82 -14.35 -14.96
N GLY A 46 11.69 -13.06 -14.61
CA GLY A 46 12.81 -12.18 -14.25
C GLY A 46 13.68 -12.77 -13.12
N ALA A 47 14.97 -12.47 -13.13
CA ALA A 47 15.93 -13.04 -12.19
C ALA A 47 15.67 -12.59 -10.74
N VAL A 48 15.90 -13.49 -9.79
CA VAL A 48 15.82 -13.22 -8.35
C VAL A 48 17.12 -13.66 -7.70
N GLU A 49 17.74 -12.77 -6.94
CA GLU A 49 19.03 -13.04 -6.30
C GLU A 49 18.92 -14.10 -5.21
N SER A 50 19.93 -14.96 -5.12
CA SER A 50 20.03 -15.95 -4.04
C SER A 50 20.30 -15.26 -2.71
N VAL A 51 19.76 -15.84 -1.63
CA VAL A 51 19.90 -15.29 -0.27
C VAL A 51 20.59 -16.31 0.63
N LYS A 52 21.51 -15.84 1.48
CA LYS A 52 22.08 -16.63 2.56
C LYS A 52 21.32 -16.37 3.86
N VAL A 53 20.87 -17.44 4.50
CA VAL A 53 20.12 -17.38 5.76
C VAL A 53 20.71 -18.35 6.77
N LYS A 54 20.57 -18.06 8.07
CA LYS A 54 21.01 -18.97 9.14
C LYS A 54 20.19 -20.27 9.08
N SER A 55 20.83 -21.41 9.23
CA SER A 55 20.13 -22.71 9.29
C SER A 55 19.09 -22.72 10.42
N GLY A 56 17.90 -23.23 10.13
CA GLY A 56 16.74 -23.22 11.02
C GLY A 56 15.94 -21.92 11.03
N SER A 57 16.32 -20.89 10.27
CA SER A 57 15.57 -19.62 10.20
C SER A 57 14.47 -19.61 9.13
N LEU A 58 13.48 -18.74 9.31
CA LEU A 58 12.51 -18.41 8.26
C LEU A 58 13.19 -17.59 7.15
N LEU A 59 12.74 -17.79 5.93
CA LEU A 59 13.14 -17.00 4.78
C LEU A 59 12.18 -15.82 4.60
N SER A 60 12.71 -14.61 4.41
CA SER A 60 11.88 -13.48 3.98
C SER A 60 11.46 -13.66 2.52
N GLN A 61 10.19 -13.43 2.21
CA GLN A 61 9.68 -13.56 0.85
C GLN A 61 10.39 -12.57 -0.09
N PRO A 62 10.98 -13.02 -1.20
CA PRO A 62 11.57 -12.10 -2.18
C PRO A 62 10.47 -11.39 -2.97
N THR A 63 10.84 -10.32 -3.69
CA THR A 63 9.97 -9.71 -4.70
C THR A 63 9.51 -10.78 -5.69
N SER A 64 8.22 -10.75 -6.04
CA SER A 64 7.67 -11.69 -7.02
C SER A 64 8.31 -11.42 -8.39
N PRO A 65 8.88 -12.41 -9.07
CA PRO A 65 9.37 -12.22 -10.43
C PRO A 65 8.20 -11.93 -11.38
N GLU A 66 8.49 -11.30 -12.51
CA GLU A 66 7.55 -11.11 -13.60
C GLU A 66 7.81 -12.08 -14.75
N LYS A 67 6.74 -12.47 -15.45
CA LYS A 67 6.81 -13.29 -16.66
C LYS A 67 5.66 -12.90 -17.58
N GLU A 68 6.00 -12.46 -18.79
CA GLU A 68 5.02 -11.98 -19.78
C GLU A 68 3.86 -12.97 -19.98
N GLY A 69 2.62 -12.51 -19.84
CA GLY A 69 1.42 -13.33 -20.05
C GLY A 69 1.12 -14.33 -18.93
N TYR A 70 1.83 -14.28 -17.79
CA TYR A 70 1.59 -15.16 -16.64
C TYR A 70 1.46 -14.38 -15.34
N VAL A 71 0.67 -14.92 -14.41
CA VAL A 71 0.59 -14.47 -13.02
C VAL A 71 1.46 -15.38 -12.16
N PHE A 72 2.30 -14.75 -11.33
CA PHE A 72 3.11 -15.46 -10.36
C PHE A 72 2.23 -16.14 -9.31
N ASN A 73 2.33 -17.47 -9.21
CA ASN A 73 1.52 -18.31 -8.31
C ASN A 73 2.38 -18.89 -7.16
N GLY A 74 3.33 -18.12 -6.67
CA GLY A 74 4.17 -18.48 -5.53
C GLY A 74 5.35 -19.40 -5.85
N TRP A 75 6.16 -19.61 -4.82
CA TRP A 75 7.34 -20.46 -4.86
C TRP A 75 7.01 -21.89 -4.45
N SER A 76 7.79 -22.85 -4.96
CA SER A 76 7.64 -24.27 -4.62
C SER A 76 8.98 -24.93 -4.37
N TYR A 77 9.00 -25.89 -3.45
CA TYR A 77 10.14 -26.78 -3.20
C TYR A 77 9.68 -28.21 -3.46
N GLU A 78 10.39 -28.93 -4.33
CA GLU A 78 10.05 -30.32 -4.71
C GLU A 78 8.58 -30.50 -5.15
N GLY A 79 8.03 -29.50 -5.86
CA GLY A 79 6.67 -29.51 -6.39
C GLY A 79 5.57 -29.15 -5.37
N LYS A 80 5.92 -28.87 -4.11
CA LYS A 80 4.98 -28.39 -3.09
C LYS A 80 5.14 -26.90 -2.85
N GLU A 81 4.05 -26.21 -2.54
CA GLU A 81 4.07 -24.79 -2.19
C GLU A 81 5.02 -24.51 -1.03
N TRP A 82 5.78 -23.42 -1.14
CA TRP A 82 6.62 -22.92 -0.06
C TRP A 82 5.93 -21.79 0.70
N LEU A 83 5.75 -21.97 2.01
CA LEU A 83 5.11 -21.02 2.93
C LEU A 83 6.18 -20.29 3.74
N PHE A 84 6.51 -19.06 3.32
CA PHE A 84 7.52 -18.21 3.97
C PHE A 84 7.20 -17.87 5.44
N SER A 85 5.94 -17.99 5.86
CA SER A 85 5.50 -17.71 7.23
C SER A 85 5.73 -18.86 8.21
N THR A 86 5.93 -20.09 7.73
CA THR A 86 5.96 -21.27 8.60
C THR A 86 7.14 -22.21 8.35
N GLN A 87 7.73 -22.21 7.15
CA GLN A 87 8.79 -23.12 6.80
C GLN A 87 10.17 -22.50 7.02
N THR A 88 11.05 -23.26 7.68
CA THR A 88 12.45 -22.88 7.93
C THR A 88 13.39 -23.53 6.92
N VAL A 89 14.51 -22.86 6.66
CA VAL A 89 15.57 -23.34 5.77
C VAL A 89 16.64 -24.04 6.61
N ASN A 90 16.86 -25.33 6.37
CA ASN A 90 17.81 -26.14 7.16
C ASN A 90 18.99 -26.65 6.32
N THR A 91 18.89 -26.57 4.99
CA THR A 91 19.93 -26.94 4.04
C THR A 91 19.87 -25.99 2.85
N ASP A 92 20.86 -26.06 1.96
CA ASP A 92 20.77 -25.40 0.66
C ASP A 92 19.55 -25.94 -0.11
N ILE A 93 18.74 -25.03 -0.64
CA ILE A 93 17.52 -25.35 -1.39
C ILE A 93 17.40 -24.48 -2.63
N THR A 94 16.67 -24.96 -3.63
CA THR A 94 16.24 -24.15 -4.78
C THR A 94 14.72 -24.10 -4.83
N LEU A 95 14.17 -22.88 -4.67
CA LEU A 95 12.75 -22.64 -4.84
C LEU A 95 12.44 -22.38 -6.30
N SER A 96 11.38 -23.01 -6.81
CA SER A 96 10.93 -22.92 -8.19
C SER A 96 9.63 -22.12 -8.29
N ALA A 97 9.61 -21.09 -9.14
CA ALA A 97 8.45 -20.26 -9.38
C ALA A 97 7.33 -21.05 -10.07
N ARG A 98 6.08 -20.86 -9.63
CA ARG A 98 4.89 -21.38 -10.28
C ARG A 98 4.17 -20.25 -11.01
N TRP A 99 3.52 -20.59 -12.11
CA TRP A 99 2.88 -19.63 -13.02
C TRP A 99 1.52 -20.13 -13.44
N LEU A 100 0.55 -19.23 -13.54
CA LEU A 100 -0.72 -19.46 -14.24
C LEU A 100 -0.82 -18.50 -15.43
N SER A 101 -1.40 -18.95 -16.54
CA SER A 101 -1.60 -18.09 -17.70
C SER A 101 -2.58 -16.97 -17.35
N ALA A 102 -2.22 -15.72 -17.68
CA ALA A 102 -3.09 -14.57 -17.51
C ALA A 102 -4.43 -14.76 -18.25
N GLU A 103 -4.41 -15.37 -19.44
CA GLU A 103 -5.62 -15.63 -20.23
C GLU A 103 -6.58 -16.62 -19.55
N SER A 104 -6.04 -17.52 -18.72
CA SER A 104 -6.86 -18.45 -17.93
C SER A 104 -7.50 -17.78 -16.72
N LEU A 105 -6.92 -16.68 -16.23
CA LEU A 105 -7.33 -16.00 -15.00
C LEU A 105 -8.19 -14.77 -15.24
N PHE A 106 -8.00 -14.05 -16.35
CA PHE A 106 -8.67 -12.77 -16.58
C PHE A 106 -9.47 -12.75 -17.86
N ASP A 107 -10.62 -12.10 -17.79
CA ASP A 107 -11.26 -11.55 -18.97
C ASP A 107 -10.67 -10.16 -19.22
N TYR A 108 -10.37 -9.86 -20.49
CA TYR A 108 -9.73 -8.62 -20.88
C TYR A 108 -10.16 -8.20 -22.28
N GLU A 109 -9.97 -6.93 -22.60
CA GLU A 109 -10.13 -6.39 -23.94
C GLU A 109 -8.92 -5.55 -24.34
N ILE A 110 -8.76 -5.32 -25.64
CA ILE A 110 -7.72 -4.45 -26.18
C ILE A 110 -8.39 -3.16 -26.65
N VAL A 111 -8.01 -2.04 -26.03
CA VAL A 111 -8.48 -0.70 -26.36
C VAL A 111 -7.26 0.12 -26.76
N ASP A 112 -7.26 0.66 -27.98
CA ASP A 112 -6.17 1.51 -28.49
C ASP A 112 -4.75 0.93 -28.39
N GLY A 113 -4.64 -0.41 -28.46
CA GLY A 113 -3.36 -1.12 -28.38
C GLY A 113 -2.91 -1.47 -26.96
N GLU A 114 -3.73 -1.19 -25.95
CA GLU A 114 -3.47 -1.53 -24.55
C GLU A 114 -4.50 -2.52 -24.03
N VAL A 115 -4.12 -3.30 -23.02
CA VAL A 115 -4.99 -4.30 -22.41
C VAL A 115 -5.70 -3.72 -21.18
N VAL A 116 -7.02 -3.89 -21.14
CA VAL A 116 -7.88 -3.52 -20.01
C VAL A 116 -8.49 -4.78 -19.40
N ILE A 117 -8.30 -4.99 -18.11
CA ILE A 117 -8.84 -6.15 -17.39
C ILE A 117 -10.32 -5.94 -17.09
N LYS A 118 -11.18 -6.86 -17.56
CA LYS A 118 -12.63 -6.82 -17.40
C LYS A 118 -13.16 -7.67 -16.26
N GLY A 119 -12.33 -8.57 -15.72
CA GLY A 119 -12.69 -9.34 -14.56
C GLY A 119 -11.77 -10.52 -14.32
N TYR A 120 -12.00 -11.17 -13.18
CA TYR A 120 -11.22 -12.32 -12.72
C TYR A 120 -12.08 -13.58 -12.71
N LYS A 121 -11.60 -14.62 -13.38
CA LYS A 121 -12.27 -15.90 -13.58
C LYS A 121 -12.05 -16.92 -12.46
N GLY A 122 -11.23 -16.60 -11.45
CA GLY A 122 -10.84 -17.58 -10.44
C GLY A 122 -9.68 -18.47 -10.90
N GLY A 123 -9.40 -19.52 -10.13
CA GLY A 123 -8.41 -20.56 -10.49
C GLY A 123 -7.11 -20.51 -9.70
N LEU A 124 -6.89 -19.49 -8.87
CA LEU A 124 -5.81 -19.47 -7.89
C LEU A 124 -6.25 -20.09 -6.56
N SER A 125 -5.41 -20.94 -5.98
CA SER A 125 -5.47 -21.32 -4.56
C SER A 125 -4.85 -20.26 -3.65
N SER A 126 -4.11 -19.31 -4.24
CA SER A 126 -3.52 -18.16 -3.56
C SER A 126 -4.60 -17.09 -3.30
N LEU A 127 -4.60 -16.53 -2.09
CA LEU A 127 -5.43 -15.37 -1.75
C LEU A 127 -4.88 -14.05 -2.30
N SER A 128 -3.72 -14.05 -2.97
CA SER A 128 -3.09 -12.86 -3.54
C SER A 128 -2.91 -12.99 -5.05
N ILE A 129 -3.30 -11.94 -5.78
CA ILE A 129 -3.18 -11.82 -7.23
C ILE A 129 -2.36 -10.58 -7.58
N SER A 130 -1.47 -10.70 -8.56
CA SER A 130 -0.87 -9.55 -9.23
C SER A 130 -1.38 -9.47 -10.67
N ILE A 131 -1.86 -8.30 -11.08
CA ILE A 131 -2.23 -8.05 -12.47
C ILE A 131 -0.93 -8.03 -13.30
N PRO A 132 -0.82 -8.85 -14.35
CA PRO A 132 0.40 -8.90 -15.15
C PRO A 132 0.61 -7.56 -15.87
N SER A 133 1.86 -7.13 -15.97
CA SER A 133 2.24 -5.88 -16.65
C SER A 133 2.05 -5.92 -18.17
N ILE A 134 2.08 -7.14 -18.76
CA ILE A 134 1.99 -7.39 -20.21
C ILE A 134 1.13 -8.64 -20.47
N ILE A 135 0.20 -8.54 -21.42
CA ILE A 135 -0.56 -9.66 -21.99
C ILE A 135 -0.42 -9.61 -23.53
N ARG A 136 0.07 -10.70 -24.14
CA ARG A 136 0.27 -10.82 -25.60
C ARG A 136 1.16 -9.73 -26.21
N GLY A 137 2.24 -9.36 -25.52
CA GLY A 137 3.13 -8.27 -25.92
C GLY A 137 2.55 -6.86 -25.81
N LEU A 138 1.34 -6.70 -25.25
CA LEU A 138 0.68 -5.42 -25.05
C LEU A 138 0.68 -5.05 -23.56
N PRO A 139 0.91 -3.77 -23.20
CA PRO A 139 0.89 -3.32 -21.82
C PRO A 139 -0.53 -3.45 -21.24
N VAL A 140 -0.63 -3.86 -19.99
CA VAL A 140 -1.90 -3.81 -19.24
C VAL A 140 -1.94 -2.49 -18.49
N THR A 141 -2.88 -1.61 -18.85
CA THR A 141 -2.90 -0.21 -18.39
C THR A 141 -4.17 0.18 -17.65
N GLY A 142 -5.20 -0.67 -17.70
CA GLY A 142 -6.50 -0.35 -17.16
C GLY A 142 -7.25 -1.50 -16.51
N ILE A 143 -8.12 -1.12 -15.58
CA ILE A 143 -9.15 -1.98 -15.01
C ILE A 143 -10.50 -1.44 -15.50
N ALA A 144 -11.31 -2.28 -16.15
CA ALA A 144 -12.59 -1.88 -16.71
C ALA A 144 -13.65 -1.63 -15.63
N ASP A 145 -14.77 -1.05 -16.06
CA ASP A 145 -15.95 -0.88 -15.24
C ASP A 145 -16.40 -2.21 -14.62
N GLU A 146 -16.71 -2.16 -13.31
CA GLU A 146 -17.20 -3.28 -12.50
C GLU A 146 -16.33 -4.55 -12.46
N ALA A 147 -15.08 -4.51 -12.96
CA ALA A 147 -14.26 -5.70 -13.18
C ALA A 147 -14.05 -6.58 -11.92
N PHE A 148 -13.99 -5.96 -10.75
CA PHE A 148 -13.83 -6.58 -9.44
C PHE A 148 -14.91 -6.13 -8.46
N LYS A 149 -16.11 -5.74 -8.93
CA LYS A 149 -17.22 -5.31 -8.08
C LYS A 149 -17.72 -6.45 -7.19
N ASN A 150 -18.05 -6.15 -5.93
CA ASN A 150 -18.48 -7.09 -4.90
C ASN A 150 -17.50 -8.27 -4.73
N THR A 151 -16.20 -8.03 -4.91
CA THR A 151 -15.21 -9.08 -4.73
C THR A 151 -14.86 -9.22 -3.26
N ASP A 152 -15.56 -10.14 -2.59
CA ASP A 152 -15.29 -10.49 -1.19
C ASP A 152 -14.12 -11.47 -1.05
N SER A 153 -13.53 -11.53 0.14
CA SER A 153 -12.37 -12.37 0.49
C SER A 153 -12.54 -13.88 0.27
N THR A 154 -13.75 -14.33 -0.04
CA THR A 154 -14.04 -15.72 -0.42
C THR A 154 -13.55 -16.08 -1.83
N VAL A 155 -13.21 -15.08 -2.65
CA VAL A 155 -12.66 -15.26 -4.00
C VAL A 155 -11.16 -14.92 -4.03
N ILE A 156 -10.79 -13.71 -3.56
CA ILE A 156 -9.40 -13.23 -3.45
C ILE A 156 -9.26 -12.34 -2.22
N GLY A 157 -8.18 -12.47 -1.46
CA GLY A 157 -7.91 -11.63 -0.28
C GLY A 157 -7.08 -10.38 -0.58
N ARG A 158 -6.29 -10.39 -1.67
CA ARG A 158 -5.42 -9.30 -2.09
C ARG A 158 -5.30 -9.23 -3.60
N ILE A 159 -5.28 -8.01 -4.14
CA ILE A 159 -4.93 -7.71 -5.53
C ILE A 159 -3.84 -6.64 -5.58
N ILE A 160 -2.89 -6.81 -6.50
CA ILE A 160 -1.81 -5.86 -6.78
C ILE A 160 -2.03 -5.29 -8.18
N LEU A 161 -2.22 -3.98 -8.27
CA LEU A 161 -2.24 -3.20 -9.49
C LEU A 161 -0.84 -2.63 -9.70
N GLY A 162 -0.08 -3.23 -10.61
CA GLY A 162 1.32 -2.85 -10.88
C GLY A 162 1.45 -1.44 -11.47
N GLU A 163 2.70 -0.99 -11.60
CA GLU A 163 3.05 0.40 -11.99
C GLU A 163 2.44 0.88 -13.33
N ASN A 164 2.18 -0.04 -14.26
CA ASN A 164 1.61 0.28 -15.58
C ASN A 164 0.10 0.59 -15.54
N ILE A 165 -0.60 0.26 -14.45
CA ILE A 165 -2.02 0.54 -14.32
C ILE A 165 -2.21 2.02 -14.04
N VAL A 166 -2.76 2.74 -15.03
CA VAL A 166 -3.00 4.19 -14.98
C VAL A 166 -4.48 4.55 -14.95
N SER A 167 -5.37 3.58 -15.23
CA SER A 167 -6.82 3.81 -15.27
C SER A 167 -7.62 2.74 -14.51
N VAL A 168 -8.64 3.19 -13.76
CA VAL A 168 -9.60 2.32 -13.08
C VAL A 168 -11.01 2.79 -13.39
N GLY A 169 -11.83 1.91 -13.94
CA GLY A 169 -13.18 2.19 -14.41
C GLY A 169 -14.20 2.40 -13.31
N LYS A 170 -15.41 2.76 -13.74
CA LYS A 170 -16.56 2.99 -12.87
C LYS A 170 -16.88 1.74 -12.06
N SER A 171 -17.02 1.93 -10.74
CA SER A 171 -17.36 0.85 -9.81
C SER A 171 -16.45 -0.38 -9.90
N ALA A 172 -15.23 -0.26 -10.43
CA ALA A 172 -14.33 -1.38 -10.69
C ALA A 172 -14.10 -2.27 -9.45
N PHE A 173 -13.97 -1.69 -8.26
CA PHE A 173 -13.79 -2.40 -6.99
C PHE A 173 -14.91 -2.15 -6.00
N LYS A 174 -16.05 -1.58 -6.45
CA LYS A 174 -17.17 -1.20 -5.58
C LYS A 174 -17.61 -2.36 -4.69
N ASP A 175 -17.85 -2.07 -3.42
CA ASP A 175 -18.33 -2.98 -2.36
C ASP A 175 -17.39 -4.18 -2.09
N SER A 176 -16.09 -4.05 -2.41
CA SER A 176 -15.07 -5.07 -2.11
C SER A 176 -14.39 -4.81 -0.76
N SER A 177 -15.14 -4.87 0.34
CA SER A 177 -14.71 -4.35 1.64
C SER A 177 -13.60 -5.16 2.31
N GLU A 178 -13.49 -6.45 2.00
CA GLU A 178 -12.47 -7.34 2.57
C GLU A 178 -11.23 -7.49 1.67
N LEU A 179 -11.27 -6.94 0.45
CA LEU A 179 -10.18 -7.04 -0.52
C LEU A 179 -9.08 -6.04 -0.20
N VAL A 180 -7.86 -6.53 0.03
CA VAL A 180 -6.67 -5.68 0.12
C VAL A 180 -6.23 -5.28 -1.28
N ILE A 181 -6.35 -4.00 -1.62
CA ILE A 181 -5.93 -3.45 -2.91
C ILE A 181 -4.60 -2.73 -2.71
N LEU A 182 -3.54 -3.20 -3.38
CA LEU A 182 -2.24 -2.54 -3.43
C LEU A 182 -2.08 -1.91 -4.81
N ILE A 183 -1.93 -0.59 -4.85
CA ILE A 183 -1.77 0.17 -6.08
C ILE A 183 -0.33 0.67 -6.10
N GLU A 184 0.45 0.18 -7.06
CA GLU A 184 1.85 0.57 -7.27
C GLU A 184 1.96 1.64 -8.38
N GLY A 185 0.94 1.76 -9.23
CA GLY A 185 0.83 2.79 -10.26
C GLY A 185 0.27 4.12 -9.76
N LYS A 186 0.46 5.17 -10.56
CA LYS A 186 -0.11 6.50 -10.34
C LYS A 186 -1.35 6.69 -11.21
N LEU A 187 -2.54 6.65 -10.61
CA LEU A 187 -3.79 6.64 -11.36
C LEU A 187 -4.11 8.01 -11.97
N GLN A 188 -4.15 8.08 -13.30
CA GLN A 188 -4.48 9.28 -14.08
C GLN A 188 -5.98 9.37 -14.39
N SER A 189 -6.69 8.25 -14.35
CA SER A 189 -8.14 8.19 -14.58
C SER A 189 -8.81 7.25 -13.56
N ILE A 190 -9.85 7.75 -12.91
CA ILE A 190 -10.66 6.99 -11.94
C ILE A 190 -12.12 7.19 -12.32
N GLY A 191 -12.90 6.12 -12.33
CA GLY A 191 -14.34 6.17 -12.57
C GLY A 191 -15.16 6.44 -11.32
N GLU A 192 -16.41 6.84 -11.51
CA GLU A 192 -17.38 7.01 -10.42
C GLU A 192 -17.45 5.76 -9.54
N SER A 193 -17.43 5.96 -8.21
CA SER A 193 -17.50 4.87 -7.24
C SER A 193 -16.44 3.76 -7.41
N ALA A 194 -15.32 4.01 -8.11
CA ALA A 194 -14.32 2.99 -8.44
C ALA A 194 -13.87 2.15 -7.22
N PHE A 195 -13.68 2.80 -6.07
CA PHE A 195 -13.27 2.18 -4.80
C PHE A 195 -14.33 2.35 -3.69
N TYR A 196 -15.60 2.55 -4.07
CA TYR A 196 -16.69 2.66 -3.10
C TYR A 196 -16.70 1.44 -2.17
N GLY A 197 -16.67 1.65 -0.86
CA GLY A 197 -16.71 0.59 0.15
C GLY A 197 -15.42 -0.23 0.28
N CYS A 198 -14.32 0.14 -0.37
CA CYS A 198 -13.01 -0.54 -0.24
C CYS A 198 -12.36 -0.24 1.12
N ALA A 199 -12.89 -0.82 2.19
CA ALA A 199 -12.51 -0.55 3.58
C ALA A 199 -11.06 -0.91 3.94
N LYS A 200 -10.36 -1.71 3.12
CA LYS A 200 -8.94 -2.08 3.31
C LYS A 200 -7.96 -1.27 2.45
N LEU A 201 -8.42 -0.32 1.65
CA LEU A 201 -7.55 0.54 0.85
C LEU A 201 -6.83 1.54 1.78
N GLU A 202 -5.54 1.34 2.02
CA GLU A 202 -4.76 2.17 2.97
C GLU A 202 -4.11 3.41 2.33
N SER A 203 -3.72 3.28 1.06
CA SER A 203 -2.95 4.29 0.34
C SER A 203 -3.30 4.27 -1.14
N ILE A 204 -3.20 5.44 -1.77
CA ILE A 204 -3.32 5.62 -3.20
C ILE A 204 -2.42 6.76 -3.65
N GLU A 205 -1.80 6.60 -4.81
CA GLU A 205 -1.12 7.68 -5.51
C GLU A 205 -1.93 8.08 -6.74
N LEU A 206 -2.33 9.36 -6.78
CA LEU A 206 -3.04 9.94 -7.91
C LEU A 206 -2.00 10.57 -8.86
N GLY A 207 -2.12 10.24 -10.14
CA GLY A 207 -1.20 10.69 -11.18
C GLY A 207 -1.62 12.01 -11.82
N GLU A 208 -0.62 12.75 -12.33
CA GLU A 208 -0.85 13.93 -13.16
C GLU A 208 -1.72 13.57 -14.38
N GLY A 209 -2.71 14.41 -14.67
CA GLY A 209 -3.72 14.18 -15.70
C GLY A 209 -5.12 13.92 -15.13
N LEU A 210 -5.23 13.54 -13.85
CA LEU A 210 -6.52 13.46 -13.16
C LEU A 210 -7.05 14.88 -12.87
N VAL A 211 -8.09 15.29 -13.59
CA VAL A 211 -8.69 16.63 -13.48
C VAL A 211 -9.71 16.71 -12.35
N SER A 212 -10.40 15.61 -12.05
CA SER A 212 -11.39 15.55 -10.98
C SER A 212 -11.29 14.25 -10.21
N VAL A 213 -11.48 14.33 -8.90
CA VAL A 213 -11.79 13.15 -8.08
C VAL A 213 -13.30 12.88 -8.21
N PRO A 214 -13.71 11.75 -8.83
CA PRO A 214 -15.11 11.53 -9.19
C PRO A 214 -16.06 11.31 -8.02
N TYR A 215 -17.36 11.43 -8.33
CA TYR A 215 -18.46 11.11 -7.42
C TYR A 215 -18.25 9.77 -6.71
N GLN A 216 -18.25 9.81 -5.39
CA GLN A 216 -18.09 8.66 -4.48
C GLN A 216 -16.87 7.76 -4.75
N ALA A 217 -15.82 8.23 -5.43
CA ALA A 217 -14.70 7.40 -5.87
C ALA A 217 -14.06 6.59 -4.73
N PHE A 218 -13.97 7.16 -3.53
CA PHE A 218 -13.40 6.56 -2.31
C PHE A 218 -14.38 6.57 -1.12
N TYR A 219 -15.68 6.63 -1.39
CA TYR A 219 -16.70 6.59 -0.35
C TYR A 219 -16.50 5.35 0.53
N GLY A 220 -16.39 5.52 1.85
CA GLY A 220 -16.24 4.43 2.81
C GLY A 220 -14.89 3.71 2.76
N CYS A 221 -13.85 4.29 2.14
CA CYS A 221 -12.46 3.81 2.25
C CYS A 221 -11.90 4.08 3.65
N SER A 222 -12.40 3.37 4.65
CA SER A 222 -12.20 3.68 6.07
C SER A 222 -10.76 3.58 6.56
N ALA A 223 -9.91 2.78 5.90
CA ALA A 223 -8.49 2.64 6.21
C ALA A 223 -7.57 3.62 5.45
N LEU A 224 -8.10 4.47 4.56
CA LEU A 224 -7.29 5.39 3.77
C LEU A 224 -6.69 6.48 4.67
N LYS A 225 -5.36 6.57 4.74
CA LYS A 225 -4.66 7.40 5.75
C LYS A 225 -4.35 8.81 5.28
N SER A 226 -3.99 8.95 4.01
CA SER A 226 -3.59 10.21 3.39
C SER A 226 -3.87 10.18 1.90
N VAL A 227 -4.18 11.34 1.34
CA VAL A 227 -4.35 11.51 -0.10
C VAL A 227 -3.51 12.70 -0.57
N VAL A 228 -2.80 12.51 -1.67
CA VAL A 228 -2.10 13.57 -2.40
C VAL A 228 -2.84 13.77 -3.71
N LEU A 229 -3.52 14.89 -3.87
CA LEU A 229 -4.09 15.24 -5.17
C LEU A 229 -2.98 15.65 -6.13
N PRO A 230 -3.09 15.34 -7.42
CA PRO A 230 -2.13 15.81 -8.43
C PRO A 230 -2.34 17.29 -8.70
N LYS A 231 -1.34 17.94 -9.30
CA LYS A 231 -1.44 19.36 -9.65
C LYS A 231 -2.53 19.62 -10.68
N SER A 232 -2.88 18.64 -11.51
CA SER A 232 -3.99 18.76 -12.47
C SER A 232 -5.39 18.77 -11.84
N ALA A 233 -5.56 18.44 -10.56
CA ALA A 233 -6.89 18.31 -9.97
C ALA A 233 -7.55 19.67 -9.70
N GLU A 234 -8.70 19.90 -10.35
CA GLU A 234 -9.47 21.13 -10.27
C GLU A 234 -10.75 20.97 -9.42
N LEU A 235 -11.26 19.73 -9.30
CA LEU A 235 -12.54 19.41 -8.66
C LEU A 235 -12.46 18.15 -7.79
N ILE A 236 -12.97 18.24 -6.57
CA ILE A 236 -13.35 17.06 -5.76
C ILE A 236 -14.87 16.97 -5.76
N ASP A 237 -15.41 15.89 -6.33
CA ASP A 237 -16.84 15.74 -6.53
C ASP A 237 -17.57 15.24 -5.28
N GLU A 238 -18.90 15.19 -5.36
CA GLU A 238 -19.78 14.88 -4.24
C GLU A 238 -19.42 13.53 -3.59
N ASN A 239 -19.28 13.54 -2.26
CA ASN A 239 -18.99 12.40 -1.40
C ASN A 239 -17.72 11.60 -1.79
N ALA A 240 -16.79 12.20 -2.53
CA ALA A 240 -15.60 11.52 -3.06
C ALA A 240 -14.78 10.78 -1.99
N PHE A 241 -14.64 11.34 -0.79
CA PHE A 241 -13.94 10.75 0.35
C PHE A 241 -14.83 10.63 1.59
N GLU A 242 -16.15 10.62 1.44
CA GLU A 242 -17.06 10.50 2.57
C GLU A 242 -16.80 9.18 3.33
N GLY A 243 -16.75 9.21 4.66
CA GLY A 243 -16.56 8.01 5.48
C GLY A 243 -15.13 7.46 5.49
N CYS A 244 -14.14 8.20 4.98
CA CYS A 244 -12.72 7.87 5.12
C CYS A 244 -12.25 8.08 6.57
N GLY A 245 -12.61 7.13 7.44
CA GLY A 245 -12.44 7.19 8.90
C GLY A 245 -11.01 7.47 9.40
N GLU A 246 -10.00 6.91 8.74
CA GLU A 246 -8.58 7.07 9.09
C GLU A 246 -7.86 8.18 8.31
N LEU A 247 -8.55 8.92 7.45
CA LEU A 247 -7.92 9.98 6.63
C LEU A 247 -7.48 11.13 7.54
N LYS A 248 -6.17 11.26 7.73
CA LYS A 248 -5.57 12.26 8.63
C LYS A 248 -5.18 13.54 7.93
N THR A 249 -4.69 13.40 6.69
CA THR A 249 -4.09 14.51 5.96
C THR A 249 -4.46 14.45 4.49
N VAL A 250 -4.70 15.61 3.90
CA VAL A 250 -4.88 15.77 2.45
C VAL A 250 -3.91 16.82 1.94
N ILE A 251 -3.23 16.52 0.83
CA ILE A 251 -2.41 17.48 0.11
C ILE A 251 -3.16 17.92 -1.14
N MET A 252 -3.32 19.23 -1.31
CA MET A 252 -4.09 19.85 -2.39
C MET A 252 -3.26 20.93 -3.09
N HIS A 253 -3.56 21.17 -4.37
CA HIS A 253 -2.84 22.13 -5.20
C HIS A 253 -3.61 23.42 -5.46
N GLU A 254 -2.89 24.48 -5.83
CA GLU A 254 -3.43 25.81 -6.13
C GLU A 254 -4.45 25.83 -7.29
N THR A 255 -4.48 24.76 -8.08
CA THR A 255 -5.41 24.53 -9.19
C THR A 255 -6.80 24.06 -8.74
N LEU A 256 -6.95 23.60 -7.50
CA LEU A 256 -8.22 23.15 -6.97
C LEU A 256 -9.17 24.35 -6.82
N THR A 257 -10.29 24.33 -7.55
CA THR A 257 -11.26 25.43 -7.55
C THR A 257 -12.55 25.09 -6.82
N LYS A 258 -12.88 23.79 -6.70
CA LYS A 258 -14.17 23.36 -6.15
C LYS A 258 -14.12 22.05 -5.37
N ILE A 259 -14.88 22.01 -4.28
CA ILE A 259 -15.13 20.84 -3.43
C ILE A 259 -16.65 20.74 -3.22
N ASN A 260 -17.26 19.73 -3.83
CA ASN A 260 -18.71 19.51 -3.81
C ASN A 260 -19.20 18.90 -2.48
N ASP A 261 -20.52 18.69 -2.40
CA ASP A 261 -21.22 18.36 -1.16
C ASP A 261 -20.67 17.07 -0.54
N GLY A 262 -20.46 17.10 0.77
CA GLY A 262 -20.08 15.94 1.55
C GLY A 262 -18.75 15.28 1.17
N ALA A 263 -17.93 15.87 0.30
CA ALA A 263 -16.70 15.27 -0.19
C ALA A 263 -15.78 14.74 0.92
N PHE A 264 -15.75 15.40 2.08
CA PHE A 264 -15.04 14.97 3.30
C PHE A 264 -15.96 14.80 4.52
N SER A 265 -17.24 14.51 4.30
CA SER A 265 -18.17 14.15 5.37
C SER A 265 -17.72 12.86 6.05
N GLU A 266 -18.03 12.71 7.34
CA GLU A 266 -17.67 11.52 8.12
C GLU A 266 -16.16 11.14 8.07
N CYS A 267 -15.27 12.15 7.95
CA CYS A 267 -13.81 12.01 8.09
C CYS A 267 -13.35 12.49 9.49
N PRO A 268 -13.59 11.75 10.58
CA PRO A 268 -13.32 12.20 11.95
C PRO A 268 -11.83 12.40 12.26
N SER A 269 -10.94 11.70 11.56
CA SER A 269 -9.49 11.78 11.77
C SER A 269 -8.81 12.92 11.01
N LEU A 270 -9.54 13.61 10.12
CA LEU A 270 -8.96 14.65 9.27
C LEU A 270 -8.54 15.84 10.14
N ALA A 271 -7.22 16.04 10.24
CA ALA A 271 -6.62 16.97 11.17
C ALA A 271 -5.84 18.09 10.47
N ALA A 272 -5.29 17.83 9.28
CA ALA A 272 -4.50 18.81 8.55
C ALA A 272 -4.76 18.79 7.04
N VAL A 273 -4.71 19.98 6.44
CA VAL A 273 -4.68 20.22 5.00
C VAL A 273 -3.35 20.87 4.66
N TYR A 274 -2.63 20.30 3.70
CA TYR A 274 -1.39 20.86 3.16
C TYR A 274 -1.69 21.40 1.77
N TYR A 275 -1.67 22.71 1.62
CA TYR A 275 -2.08 23.39 0.39
C TYR A 275 -0.88 24.03 -0.30
N TYR A 276 -0.72 23.81 -1.60
CA TYR A 276 0.36 24.40 -2.39
C TYR A 276 0.14 25.87 -2.78
N GLY A 277 -1.08 26.39 -2.66
CA GLY A 277 -1.40 27.79 -2.92
C GLY A 277 -1.27 28.69 -1.68
N THR A 278 -1.75 29.92 -1.77
CA THR A 278 -1.75 30.89 -0.66
C THR A 278 -3.00 30.77 0.23
N ALA A 279 -2.99 31.41 1.40
CA ALA A 279 -4.18 31.47 2.25
C ALA A 279 -5.38 32.12 1.54
N GLU A 280 -5.14 33.18 0.76
CA GLU A 280 -6.19 33.87 -0.01
C GLU A 280 -6.76 32.96 -1.12
N ALA A 281 -5.91 32.18 -1.78
CA ALA A 281 -6.35 31.22 -2.78
C ALA A 281 -7.22 30.11 -2.14
N TRP A 282 -6.85 29.63 -0.95
CA TRP A 282 -7.64 28.65 -0.21
C TRP A 282 -9.03 29.19 0.17
N GLU A 283 -9.13 30.44 0.62
CA GLU A 283 -10.40 31.11 0.92
C GLU A 283 -11.32 31.26 -0.31
N SER A 284 -10.74 31.24 -1.51
CA SER A 284 -11.47 31.35 -2.78
C SER A 284 -12.00 30.03 -3.33
N VAL A 285 -11.59 28.89 -2.78
CA VAL A 285 -12.08 27.57 -3.20
C VAL A 285 -13.57 27.45 -2.88
N ASP A 286 -14.39 27.14 -3.90
CA ASP A 286 -15.82 26.93 -3.74
C ASP A 286 -16.06 25.59 -3.03
N MET A 287 -16.21 25.66 -1.71
CA MET A 287 -16.55 24.52 -0.88
C MET A 287 -18.03 24.57 -0.53
N THR A 288 -18.76 23.50 -0.84
CA THR A 288 -20.19 23.40 -0.53
C THR A 288 -20.43 22.69 0.82
N ALA A 289 -21.66 22.26 1.12
CA ALA A 289 -22.06 21.77 2.44
C ALA A 289 -21.44 20.40 2.78
N GLY A 290 -21.36 20.02 4.06
CA GLY A 290 -20.87 18.68 4.45
C GLY A 290 -19.34 18.54 4.46
N ASN A 291 -18.61 19.64 4.34
CA ASN A 291 -17.14 19.70 4.40
C ASN A 291 -16.63 20.39 5.68
N GLU A 292 -17.40 20.36 6.77
CA GLU A 292 -17.07 21.03 8.04
C GLU A 292 -15.79 20.47 8.67
N LYS A 293 -15.52 19.17 8.48
CA LYS A 293 -14.27 18.54 8.92
C LYS A 293 -13.05 19.09 8.19
N LEU A 294 -13.15 19.28 6.87
CA LEU A 294 -12.09 19.90 6.08
C LEU A 294 -11.87 21.36 6.51
N ARG A 295 -12.94 22.15 6.70
CA ARG A 295 -12.85 23.55 7.15
C ARG A 295 -12.28 23.69 8.57
N GLY A 296 -12.53 22.72 9.43
CA GLY A 296 -12.02 22.70 10.80
C GLY A 296 -10.60 22.13 10.93
N ALA A 297 -10.03 21.55 9.88
CA ALA A 297 -8.68 21.03 9.88
C ALA A 297 -7.65 22.16 9.88
N LYS A 298 -6.47 21.90 10.45
CA LYS A 298 -5.37 22.87 10.43
C LYS A 298 -4.84 23.03 9.00
N LEU A 299 -4.92 24.24 8.47
CA LEU A 299 -4.38 24.58 7.15
C LEU A 299 -2.89 24.90 7.25
N TYR A 300 -2.10 24.32 6.36
CA TYR A 300 -0.71 24.64 6.13
C TYR A 300 -0.49 25.10 4.69
N ILE A 301 0.21 26.22 4.53
CA ILE A 301 0.53 26.85 3.25
C ILE A 301 1.93 26.46 2.80
N TYR A 302 2.11 26.13 1.54
CA TYR A 302 3.42 25.70 1.03
C TYR A 302 4.42 26.86 1.01
N SER A 303 5.64 26.58 1.45
CA SER A 303 6.78 27.49 1.30
C SER A 303 8.03 26.69 0.93
N GLU A 304 8.69 27.06 -0.17
CA GLU A 304 9.93 26.40 -0.61
C GLU A 304 11.10 26.64 0.37
N GLY A 305 11.10 27.79 1.04
CA GLY A 305 12.09 28.18 2.04
C GLY A 305 11.50 28.38 3.44
N ALA A 306 12.37 28.68 4.41
CA ALA A 306 11.91 29.10 5.72
C ALA A 306 11.09 30.40 5.58
N PRO A 307 9.86 30.45 6.11
CA PRO A 307 9.00 31.63 5.99
C PRO A 307 9.63 32.83 6.71
N THR A 308 9.41 34.02 6.17
CA THR A 308 9.92 35.28 6.73
C THR A 308 8.90 36.00 7.60
N ASP A 309 7.67 35.48 7.67
CA ASP A 309 6.56 35.99 8.45
C ASP A 309 5.86 34.85 9.21
N ASP A 310 4.95 35.22 10.10
CA ASP A 310 4.13 34.33 10.93
C ASP A 310 2.63 34.42 10.58
N THR A 311 2.31 34.83 9.35
CA THR A 311 0.92 35.08 8.93
C THR A 311 0.12 33.79 8.68
N ALA A 312 0.82 32.69 8.44
CA ALA A 312 0.25 31.38 8.23
C ALA A 312 1.14 30.30 8.87
N GLU A 313 0.59 29.10 8.94
CA GLU A 313 1.35 27.89 9.24
C GLU A 313 1.91 27.37 7.93
N TYR A 314 3.20 27.06 7.88
CA TYR A 314 3.87 26.73 6.63
C TYR A 314 4.32 25.27 6.58
N TRP A 315 4.36 24.69 5.38
CA TRP A 315 4.86 23.34 5.16
C TRP A 315 5.75 23.22 3.92
N HIS A 316 6.56 22.16 3.89
CA HIS A 316 7.36 21.77 2.74
C HIS A 316 7.65 20.25 2.78
N PHE A 317 8.19 19.71 1.68
CA PHE A 317 8.80 18.38 1.69
C PHE A 317 10.28 18.45 2.07
N ASP A 318 10.74 17.55 2.95
CA ASP A 318 12.17 17.34 3.13
C ASP A 318 12.80 16.55 1.97
N LYS A 319 14.11 16.41 1.99
CA LYS A 319 14.89 15.68 0.97
C LYS A 319 14.47 14.21 0.75
N ASN A 320 13.69 13.64 1.66
CA ASN A 320 13.19 12.26 1.59
C ASN A 320 11.69 12.22 1.20
N GLY A 321 11.10 13.35 0.78
CA GLY A 321 9.68 13.43 0.44
C GLY A 321 8.74 13.37 1.66
N LYS A 322 9.24 13.62 2.87
CA LYS A 322 8.39 13.68 4.07
C LYS A 322 7.93 15.10 4.34
N VAL A 323 6.64 15.27 4.64
CA VAL A 323 6.07 16.55 5.05
C VAL A 323 6.75 17.08 6.32
N ARG A 324 7.13 18.35 6.29
CA ARG A 324 7.65 19.15 7.40
C ARG A 324 6.84 20.42 7.52
N VAL A 325 6.71 20.91 8.74
CA VAL A 325 6.06 22.17 9.06
C VAL A 325 7.08 23.09 9.71
N TRP A 326 6.95 24.39 9.48
CA TRP A 326 7.73 25.44 10.13
C TRP A 326 7.07 25.90 11.42
#